data_AF-A0A0H3GY44-F1
#
_entry.id   AF-A0A0H3GY44-F1
#
_cell.length_a   1.000
_cell.length_b   1.000
_cell.length_c   1.000
_cell.angle_alpha   90.00
_cell.angle_beta   90.00
_cell.angle_gamma   90.00
#
_symmetry.space_group_name_H-M   'P 1'
#
loop_
_entity.id
_entity.type
_entity.pdbx_description
1 polymer ?
#
loop_
_entity_poly.entity_id
_entity_poly.type
_entity_poly.pdbx_seq_one_letter_code
_entity_poly.pdbx_strand_id
1 'polypeptide(L)'
;MTKLLDLDSILPPKKSIKFGGKEYPIVEMTVGLFVSIKQMEDKDLMNMSPVDQVTAYAELVRKVIPSVPDSVLEKLTVQQLQQIFTFAMEVIDEENEKAAGEGAK
;
A
#
# COMPACT_ATOMS: atom_id res chain seq x y z
N MET A 1 33.00 -22.42 -0.87
CA MET A 1 32.05 -21.74 0.04
C MET A 1 31.01 -21.05 -0.83
N THR A 2 29.72 -21.24 -0.54
CA THR A 2 28.64 -20.51 -1.23
C THR A 2 28.31 -19.27 -0.40
N LYS A 3 28.21 -18.10 -1.05
CA LYS A 3 27.65 -16.90 -0.41
C LYS A 3 26.13 -16.94 -0.62
N LEU A 4 25.37 -17.00 0.46
CA LEU A 4 23.90 -16.89 0.46
C LEU A 4 23.53 -15.47 0.89
N LEU A 5 22.74 -14.78 0.07
CA LEU A 5 22.06 -13.55 0.46
C LEU A 5 20.65 -13.93 0.92
N ASP A 6 20.36 -13.73 2.20
CA ASP A 6 19.05 -13.99 2.79
C ASP A 6 18.17 -12.72 2.71
N LEU A 7 17.27 -12.69 1.74
CA LEU A 7 16.36 -11.56 1.54
C LEU A 7 15.25 -11.50 2.60
N ASP A 8 14.94 -12.61 3.28
CA ASP A 8 13.93 -12.62 4.34
C ASP A 8 14.41 -11.84 5.58
N SER A 9 15.74 -11.78 5.77
CA SER A 9 16.37 -11.03 6.86
C SER A 9 16.27 -9.51 6.73
N ILE A 10 15.96 -8.99 5.53
CA ILE A 10 15.84 -7.55 5.24
C ILE A 10 14.40 -7.10 5.02
N LEU A 11 13.41 -7.96 5.30
CA LEU A 11 12.00 -7.59 5.17
C LEU A 11 11.65 -6.44 6.14
N PRO A 12 10.87 -5.45 5.67
CA PRO A 12 10.43 -4.38 6.53
C PRO A 12 9.48 -4.91 7.63
N PRO A 13 9.33 -4.17 8.74
CA PRO A 13 8.34 -4.52 9.76
C PRO A 13 6.94 -4.62 9.15
N LYS A 14 6.20 -5.68 9.50
CA LYS A 14 4.82 -5.86 9.05
C LYS A 14 3.93 -4.72 9.58
N LYS A 15 3.10 -4.17 8.70
CA LYS A 15 2.14 -3.11 9.03
C LYS A 15 0.73 -3.63 8.77
N SER A 16 -0.24 -3.09 9.49
CA SER A 16 -1.64 -3.53 9.42
C SER A 16 -2.58 -2.36 9.62
N ILE A 17 -3.76 -2.42 9.01
CA ILE A 17 -4.88 -1.54 9.36
C ILE A 17 -5.84 -2.28 10.30
N LYS A 18 -6.62 -1.52 11.07
CA LYS A 18 -7.69 -2.06 11.89
C LYS A 18 -9.02 -1.46 11.48
N PHE A 19 -9.99 -2.32 11.13
CA PHE A 19 -11.34 -1.91 10.78
C PHE A 19 -12.37 -2.91 11.29
N GLY A 20 -13.46 -2.41 11.89
CA GLY A 20 -14.53 -3.27 12.43
C GLY A 20 -14.04 -4.28 13.48
N GLY A 21 -12.99 -3.93 14.24
CA GLY A 21 -12.38 -4.81 15.25
C GLY A 21 -11.45 -5.90 14.69
N LYS A 22 -11.28 -5.99 13.37
CA LYS A 22 -10.37 -6.93 12.70
C LYS A 22 -9.13 -6.22 12.20
N GLU A 23 -7.99 -6.90 12.27
CA GLU A 23 -6.73 -6.43 11.71
C GLU A 23 -6.51 -7.04 10.32
N TYR A 24 -6.05 -6.22 9.39
CA TYR A 24 -5.76 -6.61 8.02
C TYR A 24 -4.32 -6.20 7.68
N PRO A 25 -3.42 -7.16 7.42
CA PRO A 25 -2.03 -6.86 7.10
C PRO A 25 -1.91 -6.15 5.75
N ILE A 26 -1.12 -5.09 5.74
CA ILE A 26 -0.63 -4.44 4.53
C ILE A 26 0.46 -5.33 3.93
N VAL A 27 0.38 -5.58 2.63
CA VAL A 27 1.42 -6.33 1.91
C VAL A 27 2.70 -5.51 1.80
N GLU A 28 3.81 -6.20 1.74
CA GLU A 28 5.11 -5.60 1.50
C GLU A 28 5.14 -4.85 0.16
N MET A 29 5.95 -3.81 0.08
CA MET A 29 6.17 -3.07 -1.16
C MET A 29 6.92 -3.94 -2.18
N THR A 30 6.16 -4.68 -2.98
CA THR A 30 6.70 -5.42 -4.12
C THR A 30 6.89 -4.49 -5.32
N VAL A 31 7.82 -4.84 -6.22
CA VAL A 31 8.01 -4.12 -7.50
C VAL A 31 6.69 -3.96 -8.28
N GLY A 32 5.83 -5.00 -8.28
CA GLY A 32 4.53 -4.95 -8.95
C GLY A 32 3.54 -3.98 -8.30
N LEU A 33 3.57 -3.85 -6.96
CA LEU A 33 2.76 -2.87 -6.25
C LEU A 33 3.28 -1.45 -6.50
N PHE A 34 4.60 -1.24 -6.49
CA PHE A 34 5.23 0.04 -6.80
C PHE A 34 4.80 0.56 -8.18
N VAL A 35 4.92 -0.29 -9.21
CA VAL A 35 4.49 0.05 -10.57
C VAL A 35 2.99 0.37 -10.61
N SER A 36 2.17 -0.41 -9.91
CA SER A 36 0.72 -0.17 -9.85
C SER A 36 0.36 1.18 -9.22
N ILE A 37 1.10 1.60 -8.19
CA ILE A 37 0.91 2.88 -7.51
C ILE A 37 1.35 4.02 -8.42
N LYS A 38 2.55 3.94 -9.03
CA LYS A 38 3.05 4.99 -9.94
C LYS A 38 2.13 5.19 -11.15
N GLN A 39 1.62 4.11 -11.72
CA GLN A 39 0.61 4.17 -12.78
C GLN A 39 -0.71 4.83 -12.33
N MET A 40 -1.02 4.86 -11.03
CA MET A 40 -2.19 5.52 -10.49
C MET A 40 -1.91 6.98 -10.11
N GLU A 41 -0.72 7.30 -9.62
CA GLU A 41 -0.28 8.70 -9.42
C GLU A 41 -0.29 9.48 -10.75
N ASP A 42 0.07 8.81 -11.86
CA ASP A 42 -0.02 9.38 -13.21
C ASP A 42 -1.46 9.58 -13.69
N LYS A 43 -2.44 8.95 -13.04
CA LYS A 43 -3.85 9.23 -13.32
C LYS A 43 -4.26 10.49 -12.58
N ASP A 44 -4.88 11.40 -13.31
CA ASP A 44 -5.47 12.60 -12.71
C ASP A 44 -6.75 12.24 -11.93
N LEU A 45 -6.57 11.68 -10.74
CA LEU A 45 -7.66 11.33 -9.83
C LEU A 45 -8.54 12.54 -9.54
N MET A 46 -8.00 13.76 -9.56
CA MET A 46 -8.77 14.98 -9.29
C MET A 46 -9.76 15.32 -10.42
N ASN A 47 -9.45 14.93 -11.66
CA ASN A 47 -10.32 15.14 -12.83
C ASN A 47 -11.24 13.95 -13.15
N MET A 48 -11.15 12.86 -12.39
CA MET A 48 -12.08 11.74 -12.49
C MET A 48 -13.44 12.07 -11.88
N SER A 49 -14.50 11.39 -12.35
CA SER A 49 -15.80 11.46 -11.67
C SER A 49 -15.68 10.91 -10.24
N PRO A 50 -16.52 11.35 -9.28
CA PRO A 50 -16.46 10.83 -7.91
C PRO A 50 -16.57 9.30 -7.81
N VAL A 51 -17.31 8.66 -8.71
CA VAL A 51 -17.45 7.20 -8.76
C VAL A 51 -16.15 6.54 -9.22
N ASP A 52 -15.49 7.11 -10.23
CA ASP A 52 -14.21 6.60 -10.74
C ASP A 52 -13.10 6.77 -9.69
N GLN A 53 -13.11 7.87 -8.94
CA GLN A 53 -12.19 8.10 -7.82
C GLN A 53 -12.32 7.03 -6.75
N VAL A 54 -13.56 6.74 -6.30
CA VAL A 54 -13.82 5.71 -5.28
C VAL A 54 -13.41 4.33 -5.79
N THR A 55 -13.70 4.02 -7.06
CA THR A 55 -13.29 2.77 -7.69
C THR A 55 -11.77 2.64 -7.70
N ALA A 56 -11.04 3.69 -8.08
CA ALA A 56 -9.59 3.70 -8.10
C ALA A 56 -9.00 3.50 -6.69
N TYR A 57 -9.52 4.18 -5.66
CA TYR A 57 -9.07 3.96 -4.28
C TYR A 57 -9.38 2.53 -3.80
N ALA A 58 -10.57 1.99 -4.09
CA ALA A 58 -10.93 0.64 -3.70
C ALA A 58 -10.04 -0.42 -4.39
N GLU A 59 -9.76 -0.27 -5.67
CA GLU A 59 -8.81 -1.13 -6.39
C GLU A 59 -7.42 -1.10 -5.76
N LEU A 60 -6.96 0.06 -5.33
CA LEU A 60 -5.65 0.18 -4.72
C LEU A 60 -5.61 -0.44 -3.33
N VAL A 61 -6.63 -0.22 -2.51
CA VAL A 61 -6.75 -0.85 -1.20
C VAL A 61 -6.78 -2.38 -1.34
N ARG A 62 -7.43 -2.94 -2.38
CA ARG A 62 -7.38 -4.40 -2.65
C ARG A 62 -5.95 -4.90 -2.94
N LYS A 63 -5.14 -4.11 -3.64
CA LYS A 63 -3.74 -4.47 -3.93
C LYS A 63 -2.86 -4.40 -2.68
N VAL A 64 -3.05 -3.36 -1.87
CA VAL A 64 -2.28 -3.12 -0.65
C VAL A 64 -2.72 -4.06 0.48
N ILE A 65 -3.99 -4.44 0.53
CA ILE A 65 -4.58 -5.20 1.64
C ILE A 65 -5.53 -6.29 1.08
N PRO A 66 -4.99 -7.30 0.37
CA PRO A 66 -5.77 -8.31 -0.33
C PRO A 66 -6.59 -9.21 0.61
N SER A 67 -6.29 -9.20 1.91
CA SER A 67 -7.08 -9.90 2.92
C SER A 67 -8.42 -9.23 3.24
N VAL A 68 -8.64 -7.98 2.83
CA VAL A 68 -9.90 -7.27 3.08
C VAL A 68 -10.96 -7.81 2.12
N PRO A 69 -12.07 -8.39 2.61
CA PRO A 69 -13.14 -8.85 1.74
C PRO A 69 -13.92 -7.66 1.15
N ASP A 70 -14.52 -7.83 -0.04
CA ASP A 70 -15.29 -6.77 -0.70
C ASP A 70 -16.41 -6.21 0.20
N SER A 71 -17.08 -7.07 0.96
CA SER A 71 -18.11 -6.65 1.94
C SER A 71 -17.61 -5.71 3.04
N VAL A 72 -16.30 -5.64 3.29
CA VAL A 72 -15.67 -4.68 4.19
C VAL A 72 -15.29 -3.42 3.42
N LEU A 73 -14.73 -3.55 2.22
CA LEU A 73 -14.41 -2.40 1.36
C LEU A 73 -15.65 -1.55 1.06
N GLU A 74 -16.78 -2.17 0.75
CA GLU A 74 -18.05 -1.52 0.48
C GLU A 74 -18.64 -0.76 1.68
N LYS A 75 -18.13 -1.04 2.90
CA LYS A 75 -18.54 -0.36 4.14
C LYS A 75 -17.62 0.80 4.52
N LEU A 76 -16.48 0.94 3.84
CA LEU A 76 -15.57 2.04 4.09
C LEU A 76 -16.16 3.34 3.55
N THR A 77 -16.00 4.42 4.30
CA THR A 77 -16.26 5.75 3.76
C THR A 77 -15.17 6.12 2.75
N VAL A 78 -15.46 7.04 1.84
CA VAL A 78 -14.46 7.57 0.89
C VAL A 78 -13.22 8.10 1.63
N GLN A 79 -13.43 8.79 2.75
CA GLN A 79 -12.36 9.28 3.61
C GLN A 79 -11.50 8.15 4.19
N GLN A 80 -12.11 7.03 4.60
CA GLN A 80 -11.37 5.87 5.11
C GLN A 80 -10.55 5.19 4.00
N LEU A 81 -11.09 5.06 2.79
CA LEU A 81 -10.34 4.55 1.63
C LEU A 81 -9.12 5.42 1.32
N GLN A 82 -9.29 6.75 1.32
CA GLN A 82 -8.20 7.70 1.13
C GLN A 82 -7.14 7.58 2.24
N GLN A 83 -7.55 7.51 3.51
CA GLN A 83 -6.62 7.37 4.64
C GLN A 83 -5.83 6.05 4.58
N ILE A 84 -6.47 4.95 4.19
CA ILE A 84 -5.77 3.67 4.02
C ILE A 84 -4.70 3.80 2.92
N PHE A 85 -5.04 4.45 1.81
CA PHE A 85 -4.08 4.70 0.75
C PHE A 85 -2.92 5.58 1.23
N THR A 86 -3.20 6.73 1.85
CA THR A 86 -2.15 7.62 2.38
C THR A 86 -1.25 6.90 3.37
N PHE A 87 -1.83 6.16 4.32
CA PHE A 87 -1.05 5.39 5.29
C PHE A 87 -0.17 4.35 4.60
N ALA A 88 -0.68 3.63 3.60
CA ALA A 88 0.12 2.70 2.83
C ALA A 88 1.27 3.40 2.10
N MET A 89 1.05 4.58 1.53
CA MET A 89 2.08 5.36 0.83
C MET A 89 3.16 5.90 1.77
N GLU A 90 2.79 6.48 2.90
CA GLU A 90 3.76 6.96 3.90
C GLU A 90 4.66 5.81 4.36
N VAL A 91 4.06 4.64 4.56
CA VAL A 91 4.75 3.41 4.91
C VAL A 91 5.79 2.99 3.87
N ILE A 92 5.48 3.19 2.59
CA ILE A 92 6.34 2.86 1.44
C ILE A 92 7.48 3.88 1.34
N ASP A 93 7.18 5.15 1.49
CA ASP A 93 8.17 6.23 1.40
C ASP A 93 9.18 6.14 2.55
N GLU A 94 8.74 5.84 3.77
CA GLU A 94 9.64 5.58 4.90
C GLU A 94 10.59 4.42 4.65
N GLU A 95 10.14 3.37 3.95
CA GLU A 95 10.96 2.20 3.61
C GLU A 95 11.98 2.55 2.52
N ASN A 96 11.57 3.31 1.51
CA ASN A 96 12.44 3.79 0.45
C ASN A 96 13.51 4.77 0.99
N GLU A 97 13.15 5.69 1.89
CA GLU A 97 14.08 6.64 2.49
C GLU A 97 15.11 5.95 3.38
N LYS A 98 14.70 4.95 4.18
CA LYS A 98 15.63 4.14 4.98
C LYS A 98 16.62 3.40 4.09
N ALA A 99 16.14 2.78 3.01
CA ALA A 99 16.99 2.09 2.05
C ALA A 99 17.96 3.04 1.31
N ALA A 100 17.51 4.27 0.98
CA ALA A 100 18.35 5.27 0.33
C ALA A 100 19.38 5.92 1.29
N GLY A 101 19.01 6.11 2.55
CA GLY A 101 19.84 6.76 3.57
C GLY A 101 20.95 5.87 4.12
N GLU A 102 20.77 4.54 4.14
CA GLU A 102 21.80 3.59 4.61
C GLU A 102 22.92 3.36 3.59
N GLY A 103 22.75 3.77 2.33
CA GLY A 103 23.80 3.72 1.29
C GLY A 103 24.73 4.94 1.23
N ALA A 104 24.50 5.97 2.06
CA ALA A 104 25.18 7.27 1.98
C ALA A 104 26.17 7.56 3.14
N LYS A 105 26.55 6.56 3.94
CA LYS A 105 27.59 6.67 4.98
C LYS A 105 28.54 5.49 4.93
#